data_AF-A0A662AE89-F1
#
_entry.id   AF-A0A662AE89-F1
#
_cell.length_a   1.000
_cell.length_b   1.000
_cell.length_c   1.000
_cell.angle_alpha   90.00
_cell.angle_beta   90.00
_cell.angle_gamma   90.00
#
_symmetry.space_group_name_H-M   'P 1'
#
loop_
_entity.id
_entity.type
_entity.pdbx_description
1 polymer ?
#
loop_
_entity_poly.entity_id
_entity_poly.type
_entity_poly.pdbx_seq_one_letter_code
_entity_poly.pdbx_strand_id
1 'polypeptide(L)' 'MCGRYVSVQSVEVIERRFNIRVPSNIDLEPSYNISPGKYAPVITNAKPKELQLFQFGLTPFWAKKRMYLFNKTLV' A
#
# COMPACT_ATOMS: atom_id res chain seq x y z
N MET A 1 -0.43 -17.67 1.48
CA MET A 1 -1.19 -16.63 0.76
C MET A 1 -1.66 -15.59 1.79
N CYS A 2 -1.23 -14.33 1.69
CA CYS A 2 -1.58 -13.30 2.66
C CYS A 2 -2.66 -12.39 2.06
N GLY A 3 -3.86 -12.39 2.65
CA GLY A 3 -4.99 -11.61 2.13
C GLY A 3 -5.34 -10.37 2.93
N ARG A 4 -4.77 -10.21 4.14
CA ARG A 4 -5.03 -9.08 5.04
C ARG A 4 -3.78 -8.72 5.82
N TYR A 5 -3.67 -7.46 6.21
CA TYR A 5 -2.63 -6.99 7.12
C TYR A 5 -3.10 -5.77 7.93
N VAL A 6 -2.29 -5.41 8.93
CA VAL A 6 -2.52 -4.31 9.88
C VAL A 6 -1.56 -3.17 9.55
N SER A 7 -2.07 -1.93 9.52
CA SER A 7 -1.28 -0.71 9.38
C SER A 7 -1.78 0.32 10.40
N VAL A 8 -1.14 0.36 11.57
CA VAL A 8 -1.56 1.22 12.70
C VAL A 8 -0.41 2.07 13.25
N GLN A 9 0.73 2.04 12.57
CA GLN A 9 1.91 2.80 12.97
C GLN A 9 1.70 4.29 12.66
N SER A 10 2.22 5.16 13.51
CA SER A 10 2.17 6.61 13.27
C SER A 10 3.06 7.01 12.11
N VAL A 11 2.78 8.19 11.55
CA VAL A 11 3.55 8.78 10.44
C VAL A 11 5.03 8.85 10.78
N GLU A 12 5.38 9.32 11.99
CA GLU A 12 6.76 9.54 12.43
C GLU A 12 7.56 8.22 12.49
N VAL A 13 6.90 7.13 12.92
CA VAL A 13 7.52 5.80 12.97
C VAL A 13 7.79 5.28 11.56
N ILE A 14 6.86 5.47 10.62
CA ILE A 14 7.01 5.05 9.22
C ILE A 14 8.12 5.85 8.54
N GLU A 15 8.10 7.19 8.66
CA GLU A 15 9.10 8.08 8.09
C GLU A 15 10.51 7.72 8.57
N ARG A 16 10.68 7.55 9.89
CA ARG A 16 11.97 7.18 10.48
C ARG A 16 12.44 5.79 10.05
N ARG A 17 11.53 4.81 10.04
CA ARG A 17 11.87 3.41 9.72
C ARG A 17 12.34 3.25 8.28
N PHE A 18 11.69 3.92 7.34
CA PHE A 18 11.98 3.78 5.92
C PHE A 18 12.81 4.93 5.34
N ASN A 19 13.13 5.96 6.15
CA ASN A 19 13.83 7.18 5.74
C ASN A 19 13.17 7.83 4.50
N ILE A 20 11.87 8.04 4.63
CA ILE A 20 10.97 8.63 3.64
C ILE A 20 10.18 9.77 4.26
N ARG A 21 9.47 10.54 3.43
CA ARG A 21 8.51 11.55 3.86
C ARG A 21 7.08 11.11 3.54
N VAL A 22 6.14 11.40 4.41
CA VAL A 22 4.71 11.28 4.15
C VAL A 22 4.19 12.65 3.69
N PRO A 23 3.75 12.78 2.43
CA PRO A 23 3.13 14.01 1.93
C PRO A 23 1.94 14.45 2.80
N SER A 24 1.81 15.76 3.04
CA SER A 24 0.75 16.34 3.88
C SER A 24 -0.68 16.13 3.36
N ASN A 25 -0.83 15.73 2.10
CA ASN A 25 -2.11 15.39 1.49
C ASN A 25 -2.49 13.91 1.67
N ILE A 26 -1.66 13.11 2.35
CA ILE A 26 -1.95 11.71 2.67
C ILE A 26 -2.27 11.61 4.15
N ASP A 27 -3.49 11.20 4.45
CA ASP A 27 -3.89 10.83 5.80
C ASP A 27 -3.72 9.31 5.99
N LEU A 28 -2.88 8.92 6.94
CA LEU A 28 -2.63 7.52 7.27
C LEU A 28 -3.49 7.11 8.45
N GLU A 29 -4.75 6.81 8.16
CA GLU A 29 -5.66 6.29 9.17
C GLU A 29 -5.23 4.88 9.64
N PRO A 30 -5.10 4.65 10.95
CA PRO A 30 -4.85 3.33 11.50
C PRO A 30 -5.92 2.32 11.08
N SER A 31 -5.50 1.20 10.49
CA SER A 31 -6.39 0.13 10.05
C SER A 31 -5.90 -1.24 10.49
N TYR A 32 -6.74 -1.94 11.26
CA TYR A 32 -6.50 -3.33 11.68
C TYR A 32 -6.89 -4.36 10.62
N ASN A 33 -7.47 -3.93 9.49
CA ASN A 33 -8.03 -4.84 8.50
C ASN A 33 -7.96 -4.24 7.08
N ILE A 34 -6.74 -4.10 6.57
CA ILE A 34 -6.52 -3.77 5.16
C ILE A 34 -6.71 -5.04 4.34
N SER A 35 -7.64 -4.98 3.38
CA SER A 35 -8.04 -6.08 2.49
C SER A 35 -7.89 -5.66 1.03
N PRO A 36 -7.89 -6.61 0.06
CA PRO A 36 -7.74 -6.26 -1.35
C PRO A 36 -8.82 -5.28 -1.81
N GLY A 37 -8.43 -4.33 -2.64
CA GLY A 37 -9.26 -3.23 -3.12
C GLY A 37 -9.23 -1.97 -2.27
N LYS A 38 -8.77 -2.02 -1.01
CA LYS A 38 -8.52 -0.82 -0.20
C LYS A 38 -7.24 -0.12 -0.64
N TYR A 39 -7.15 1.18 -0.38
CA TYR A 39 -5.90 1.91 -0.52
C TYR A 39 -4.93 1.55 0.62
N ALA A 40 -3.66 1.46 0.26
CA ALA A 40 -2.58 0.98 1.08
C ALA A 40 -1.34 1.86 0.87
N PRO A 41 -0.57 2.15 1.93
CA PRO A 41 0.69 2.88 1.81
C PRO A 41 1.75 2.02 1.12
N VAL A 42 2.38 2.56 0.09
CA VAL A 42 3.43 1.92 -0.72
C VAL A 42 4.53 2.93 -1.02
N ILE A 43 5.78 2.46 -0.96
CA ILE A 43 6.95 3.20 -1.43
C ILE A 43 7.35 2.58 -2.78
N THR A 44 7.37 3.37 -3.84
CA THR A 44 7.71 2.88 -5.19
C THR A 44 9.14 3.26 -5.58
N ASN A 45 9.69 2.57 -6.58
CA ASN A 45 10.99 2.96 -7.14
C ASN A 45 10.96 4.30 -7.88
N ALA A 46 9.79 4.73 -8.37
CA ALA A 46 9.65 6.04 -9.03
C ALA A 46 9.77 7.20 -8.03
N LYS A 47 9.34 6.99 -6.80
CA LYS A 47 9.44 7.95 -5.69
C LYS A 47 9.93 7.26 -4.42
N PRO A 48 11.22 6.88 -4.33
CA PRO A 48 11.73 6.05 -3.23
C PRO A 48 11.81 6.78 -1.88
N LYS A 49 11.58 8.10 -1.87
CA LYS A 49 11.63 8.97 -0.68
C LYS A 49 10.27 9.51 -0.25
N GLU A 50 9.19 9.10 -0.91
CA GLU A 50 7.84 9.56 -0.61
C GLU A 50 6.91 8.36 -0.42
N LEU A 51 6.05 8.44 0.59
CA LEU A 51 4.92 7.53 0.71
C LEU A 51 3.85 7.86 -0.32
N GLN A 52 3.23 6.83 -0.89
CA GLN A 52 2.14 6.95 -1.84
C GLN A 52 1.01 6.00 -1.45
N LEU A 53 -0.23 6.31 -1.82
CA LEU A 53 -1.37 5.39 -1.67
C LEU A 53 -1.65 4.67 -2.98
N PHE A 54 -1.69 3.34 -2.93
CA PHE A 54 -2.05 2.47 -4.05
C PHE A 54 -3.15 1.49 -3.66
N GLN A 55 -3.92 1.03 -4.62
CA GLN A 55 -4.91 -0.02 -4.37
C GLN A 55 -4.21 -1.35 -4.10
N PHE A 56 -4.59 -2.02 -2.99
CA PHE A 56 -4.08 -3.35 -2.68
C PHE A 56 -4.69 -4.39 -3.63
N GLY A 57 -3.91 -4.79 -4.64
CA GLY A 57 -4.31 -5.75 -5.65
C GLY A 57 -4.28 -5.14 -7.04
N LEU A 58 -3.79 -5.93 -8.00
CA LEU A 58 -3.63 -5.52 -9.39
C LEU A 58 -4.89 -5.85 -10.21
N THR A 59 -5.40 -4.85 -10.94
CA THR A 59 -6.26 -5.04 -12.12
C THR A 59 -5.39 -4.84 -13.36
N PRO A 60 -5.14 -5.88 -14.18
CA PRO A 60 -4.46 -5.72 -15.45
C PRO A 60 -5.24 -4.80 -16.40
N PHE A 61 -4.54 -4.03 -17.24
CA PHE A 61 -5.18 -3.06 -18.15
C PHE A 61 -6.15 -3.70 -19.16
N TRP A 62 -5.97 -4.98 -19.49
CA TRP A 62 -6.81 -5.75 -20.40
C TRP A 62 -8.02 -6.41 -19.72
N ALA A 63 -8.16 -6.29 -18.40
CA ALA A 63 -9.24 -6.93 -17.67
C ALA A 63 -10.59 -6.25 -17.96
N LYS A 64 -11.61 -7.05 -18.33
CA LYS A 64 -12.97 -6.55 -18.60
C LYS A 64 -13.76 -6.19 -17.33
N LYS A 65 -13.29 -6.62 -16.17
CA LYS A 65 -13.89 -6.36 -14.85
C LYS A 65 -12.77 -6.08 -13.86
N ARG A 66 -13.07 -5.36 -12.78
CA ARG A 66 -12.09 -5.11 -11.72
C ARG A 66 -11.62 -6.44 -11.10
N MET A 67 -10.31 -6.59 -10.99
CA MET A 67 -9.66 -7.76 -10.39
C MET A 67 -8.77 -7.29 -9.24
N TYR A 68 -8.55 -8.18 -8.26
CA TYR A 68 -7.57 -7.93 -7.22
C TYR A 68 -6.60 -9.09 -7.20
N LEU A 69 -5.62 -9.10 -8.11
CA LEU A 69 -4.49 -10.02 -8.04
C LEU A 69 -3.54 -9.49 -6.95
N PHE A 70 -3.54 -10.10 -5.75
CA PHE A 70 -2.88 -9.53 -4.57
C PHE A 70 -1.69 -10.34 -4.02
N ASN A 71 -1.44 -11.53 -4.55
CA ASN A 71 -0.25 -12.32 -4.22
C ASN A 71 0.46 -12.76 -5.50
N LYS A 72 1.78 -12.88 -5.43
CA LYS A 72 2.62 -13.51 -6.44
C LYS A 72 3.43 -14.61 -5.77
N THR A 73 3.39 -15.81 -6.33
CA THR A 73 4.25 -16.91 -5.89
C THR A 73 5.68 -16.60 -6.34
N LEU A 74 6.62 -16.63 -5.39
CA LEU A 74 8.04 -16.60 -5.69
C LEU A 74 8.43 -18.03 -6.12
N VAL A 75 9.03 -18.16 -7.30
CA VAL A 75 9.66 -19.40 -7.79
C VAL A 75 11.15 -19.36 -7.53
#